data_AF-A0A4Y1WUL7-F1
#
_entry.id   AF-A0A4Y1WUL7-F1
#
_cell.length_a   1.000
_cell.length_b   1.000
_cell.length_c   1.000
_cell.angle_alpha   90.00
_cell.angle_beta   90.00
_cell.angle_gamma   90.00
#
_symmetry.space_group_name_H-M   'P 1'
#
loop_
_entity.id
_entity.type
_entity.pdbx_description
1 polymer ?
#
loop_
_entity_poly.entity_id
_entity_poly.type
_entity_poly.pdbx_seq_one_letter_code
_entity_poly.pdbx_strand_id
1 'polypeptide(L)'
;MNKFIFLDFDGVLTTARYHNKLCRCGMATIDRFGELFDPRAVANLHTILEQTEAKLVITSSWRTEGLDMMRDLWHTRMLPGQVTDITPFYLYGAFRRSSAEEPFAGFTPGSRGMEIAEWLIRNAEPHTPYVILDDEEDILLRQTDRFVKIDAETGITSENARHAIELLAC
;
A
#
# COMPACT_ATOMS: atom_id res chain seq x y z
N MET A 1 18.02 13.31 4.16
CA MET A 1 17.76 12.78 2.80
C MET A 1 16.35 12.26 2.79
N ASN A 2 15.58 12.44 1.71
CA ASN A 2 14.23 11.86 1.65
C ASN A 2 14.32 10.33 1.67
N LYS A 3 13.29 9.69 2.19
CA LYS A 3 13.07 8.24 2.17
C LYS A 3 11.58 8.01 1.97
N PHE A 4 11.19 6.95 1.27
CA PHE A 4 9.78 6.71 0.93
C PHE A 4 9.29 5.32 1.33
N ILE A 5 8.09 5.26 1.88
CA ILE A 5 7.34 4.01 2.03
C ILE A 5 6.19 4.06 1.02
N PHE A 6 6.15 3.08 0.12
CA PHE A 6 5.01 2.82 -0.73
C PHE A 6 4.13 1.78 -0.06
N LEU A 7 2.90 2.16 0.28
CA LEU A 7 2.04 1.40 1.18
C LEU A 7 0.71 1.01 0.51
N ASP A 8 0.46 -0.30 0.41
CA ASP A 8 -0.87 -0.85 0.17
C ASP A 8 -1.69 -0.94 1.48
N PHE A 9 -3.00 -1.12 1.36
CA PHE A 9 -3.92 -1.27 2.49
C PHE A 9 -4.49 -2.67 2.58
N ASP A 10 -4.96 -3.23 1.47
CA ASP A 10 -5.65 -4.52 1.45
C ASP A 10 -4.63 -5.62 1.72
N GLY A 11 -4.89 -6.47 2.72
CA GLY A 11 -3.90 -7.46 3.20
C GLY A 11 -2.72 -6.87 3.98
N VAL A 12 -2.44 -5.56 3.89
CA VAL A 12 -1.33 -4.92 4.60
C VAL A 12 -1.76 -4.30 5.93
N LEU A 13 -2.79 -3.45 5.89
CA LEU A 13 -3.41 -2.80 7.04
C LEU A 13 -4.82 -3.34 7.32
N THR A 14 -5.59 -3.73 6.31
CA THR A 14 -6.86 -4.45 6.46
C THR A 14 -6.55 -5.95 6.40
N THR A 15 -6.47 -6.59 7.58
CA THR A 15 -6.01 -7.98 7.69
C THR A 15 -7.19 -8.92 7.89
N ALA A 16 -7.13 -10.11 7.27
CA ALA A 16 -8.19 -11.10 7.45
C ALA A 16 -8.34 -11.52 8.93
N ARG A 17 -7.23 -11.61 9.68
CA ARG A 17 -7.25 -11.87 11.13
C ARG A 17 -8.05 -10.82 11.90
N TYR A 18 -7.85 -9.53 11.62
CA TYR A 18 -8.53 -8.46 12.36
C TYR A 18 -9.99 -8.34 11.95
N HIS A 19 -10.28 -8.45 10.65
CA HIS A 19 -11.64 -8.53 10.14
C HIS A 19 -12.43 -9.65 10.84
N ASN A 20 -11.88 -10.86 10.84
CA ASN A 20 -12.51 -12.02 11.47
C ASN A 20 -12.69 -11.84 12.98
N LYS A 21 -11.74 -11.18 13.66
CA LYS A 21 -11.88 -10.84 15.08
C LYS A 21 -13.07 -9.89 15.31
N LEU A 22 -13.21 -8.83 14.52
CA LEU A 22 -14.30 -7.86 14.65
C LEU A 22 -15.66 -8.52 14.39
N CYS A 23 -15.78 -9.31 13.32
CA CYS A 23 -16.98 -10.10 13.02
C CYS A 23 -17.38 -11.00 14.19
N ARG A 24 -16.44 -11.76 14.76
CA ARG A 24 -16.69 -12.65 15.90
C ARG A 24 -17.12 -11.90 17.16
N CYS A 25 -16.68 -10.67 17.33
CA CYS A 25 -17.06 -9.81 18.46
C CYS A 25 -18.36 -9.00 18.21
N GLY A 26 -19.00 -9.15 17.04
CA GLY A 26 -20.17 -8.36 16.67
C GLY A 26 -19.87 -6.87 16.54
N MET A 27 -18.61 -6.51 16.24
CA MET A 27 -18.17 -5.13 16.06
C MET A 27 -18.26 -4.73 14.59
N ALA A 28 -18.36 -3.42 14.32
CA ALA A 28 -18.26 -2.91 12.96
C ALA A 28 -16.89 -3.26 12.35
N THR A 29 -16.90 -3.69 11.10
CA THR A 29 -15.69 -3.98 10.29
C THR A 29 -15.33 -2.85 9.34
N ILE A 30 -16.25 -1.93 9.10
CA ILE A 30 -16.12 -0.80 8.18
C ILE A 30 -16.54 0.50 8.86
N ASP A 31 -15.93 1.61 8.45
CA ASP A 31 -16.40 2.97 8.70
C ASP A 31 -16.74 3.68 7.38
N ARG A 32 -16.88 5.02 7.40
CA ARG A 32 -17.20 5.80 6.20
C ARG A 32 -16.15 5.72 5.08
N PHE A 33 -14.92 5.33 5.41
CA PHE A 33 -13.81 5.23 4.47
C PHE A 33 -13.62 3.83 3.91
N GLY A 34 -14.15 2.81 4.59
CA GLY A 34 -14.01 1.41 4.22
C GLY A 34 -13.61 0.55 5.42
N GLU A 35 -13.00 -0.59 5.14
CA GLU A 35 -12.55 -1.53 6.15
C GLU A 35 -11.59 -0.93 7.19
N LEU A 36 -11.74 -1.37 8.44
CA LEU A 36 -10.95 -0.91 9.57
C LEU A 36 -9.55 -1.52 9.57
N PHE A 37 -8.55 -0.69 9.86
CA PHE A 37 -7.16 -1.13 9.92
C PHE A 37 -6.86 -1.90 11.20
N ASP A 38 -6.07 -2.96 11.06
CA ASP A 38 -5.56 -3.77 12.15
C ASP A 38 -4.60 -2.95 13.03
N PRO A 39 -4.95 -2.72 14.32
CA PRO A 39 -4.11 -1.94 15.22
C PRO A 39 -2.69 -2.49 15.37
N ARG A 40 -2.49 -3.81 15.17
CA ARG A 40 -1.15 -4.40 15.23
C ARG A 40 -0.32 -4.01 14.01
N ALA A 41 -0.90 -4.07 12.82
CA ALA A 41 -0.22 -3.66 11.59
C ALA A 41 0.10 -2.15 11.62
N VAL A 42 -0.85 -1.33 12.11
CA VAL A 42 -0.65 0.11 12.29
C VAL A 42 0.47 0.42 13.29
N ALA A 43 0.57 -0.30 14.40
CA ALA A 43 1.65 -0.12 15.37
C ALA A 43 3.03 -0.46 14.79
N ASN A 44 3.11 -1.48 13.93
CA ASN A 44 4.35 -1.82 13.24
C ASN A 44 4.69 -0.77 12.17
N LEU A 45 3.71 -0.26 11.42
CA LEU A 45 3.92 0.88 10.52
C LEU A 45 4.43 2.13 11.27
N HIS A 46 3.85 2.45 12.43
CA HIS A 46 4.32 3.53 13.29
C HIS A 46 5.81 3.37 13.62
N THR A 47 6.23 2.17 14.01
CA THR A 47 7.64 1.87 14.30
C THR A 47 8.56 2.17 13.11
N ILE A 48 8.15 1.81 11.88
CA ILE A 48 8.94 2.10 10.67
C ILE A 48 9.04 3.62 10.47
N LEU A 49 7.91 4.33 10.53
CA LEU A 49 7.85 5.77 10.31
C LEU A 49 8.67 6.55 11.36
N GLU A 50 8.55 6.17 12.63
CA GLU A 50 9.26 6.80 13.75
C GLU A 50 10.78 6.64 13.63
N GLN A 51 11.27 5.46 13.24
CA GLN A 51 12.70 5.20 13.17
C GLN A 51 13.36 5.70 11.88
N THR A 52 12.59 5.85 10.80
CA THR A 52 13.15 6.16 9.47
C THR A 52 12.88 7.58 9.02
N GLU A 53 11.89 8.25 9.61
CA GLU A 53 11.34 9.53 9.15
C GLU A 53 10.91 9.49 7.66
N ALA A 54 10.59 8.29 7.16
CA ALA A 54 10.22 8.10 5.77
C ALA A 54 8.85 8.73 5.48
N LYS A 55 8.75 9.32 4.28
CA LYS A 55 7.52 9.90 3.75
C LYS A 55 6.63 8.79 3.22
N LEU A 56 5.36 8.85 3.57
CA LEU A 56 4.38 7.83 3.19
C LEU A 56 3.70 8.18 1.87
N VAL A 57 3.73 7.25 0.91
CA VAL A 57 3.05 7.34 -0.39
C VAL A 57 2.09 6.17 -0.52
N ILE A 58 0.81 6.44 -0.78
CA ILE A 58 -0.18 5.36 -0.87
C ILE A 58 -0.19 4.75 -2.27
N THR A 59 -0.05 3.43 -2.30
CA THR A 59 -0.16 2.62 -3.50
C THR A 59 -1.47 1.86 -3.57
N SER A 60 -2.21 1.74 -2.47
CA SER A 60 -3.52 1.08 -2.42
C SER A 60 -4.49 1.51 -3.52
N SER A 61 -5.34 0.58 -3.96
CA SER A 61 -6.48 0.87 -4.85
C SER A 61 -7.39 1.98 -4.30
N TRP A 62 -7.42 2.17 -2.97
CA TRP A 62 -8.19 3.20 -2.29
C TRP A 62 -7.77 4.63 -2.68
N ARG A 63 -6.56 4.81 -3.21
CA ARG A 63 -6.06 6.10 -3.67
C ARG A 63 -6.86 6.68 -4.84
N THR A 64 -7.71 5.88 -5.50
CA THR A 64 -8.59 6.36 -6.59
C THR A 64 -9.62 7.38 -6.11
N GLU A 65 -9.92 7.42 -4.81
CA GLU A 65 -10.72 8.48 -4.17
C GLU A 65 -9.96 9.82 -4.05
N GLY A 66 -8.65 9.83 -4.35
CA GLY A 66 -7.81 11.00 -4.38
C GLY A 66 -7.04 11.26 -3.08
N LEU A 67 -6.00 12.10 -3.20
CA LEU A 67 -5.04 12.37 -2.13
C LEU A 67 -5.69 13.03 -0.91
N ASP A 68 -6.64 13.94 -1.12
CA ASP A 68 -7.33 14.62 -0.02
C ASP A 68 -8.20 13.65 0.77
N MET A 69 -8.84 12.68 0.12
CA MET A 69 -9.58 11.60 0.81
C MET A 69 -8.62 10.72 1.61
N MET A 70 -7.48 10.34 1.04
CA MET A 70 -6.48 9.55 1.78
C MET A 70 -5.95 10.29 3.01
N ARG A 71 -5.77 11.61 2.92
CA ARG A 71 -5.37 12.45 4.06
C ARG A 71 -6.48 12.58 5.10
N ASP A 72 -7.74 12.74 4.69
CA ASP A 72 -8.88 12.77 5.63
C ASP A 72 -9.06 11.44 6.35
N LEU A 73 -8.96 10.31 5.63
CA LEU A 73 -8.92 8.97 6.20
C LEU A 73 -7.83 8.89 7.26
N TRP A 74 -6.60 9.26 6.89
CA TRP A 74 -5.44 9.16 7.78
C TRP A 74 -5.61 9.99 9.06
N HIS A 75 -6.07 11.23 8.90
CA HIS A 75 -6.30 12.15 9.99
C HIS A 75 -7.45 11.70 10.90
N THR A 76 -8.60 11.35 10.31
CA THR A 76 -9.79 10.94 11.05
C THR A 76 -9.54 9.65 11.85
N ARG A 77 -8.77 8.71 11.29
CA ARG A 77 -8.39 7.46 11.98
C ARG A 77 -7.18 7.62 12.93
N MET A 78 -6.65 8.84 13.08
CA MET A 78 -5.49 9.15 13.93
C MET A 78 -4.28 8.23 13.65
N LEU A 79 -4.03 7.98 12.36
CA LEU A 79 -2.96 7.07 11.92
C LEU A 79 -1.58 7.72 12.03
N PRO A 80 -0.51 6.91 12.21
CA PRO A 80 0.84 7.42 12.40
C PRO A 80 1.40 8.10 11.16
N GLY A 81 2.23 9.13 11.37
CA GLY A 81 2.86 9.90 10.29
C GLY A 81 1.86 10.71 9.46
N GLN A 82 2.23 10.98 8.20
CA GLN A 82 1.41 11.76 7.28
C GLN A 82 1.49 11.18 5.86
N VAL A 83 0.32 11.01 5.22
CA VAL A 83 0.25 10.72 3.79
C VAL A 83 0.77 11.91 3.00
N THR A 84 1.96 11.72 2.43
CA THR A 84 2.64 12.75 1.64
C THR A 84 2.05 12.82 0.26
N ASP A 85 1.82 11.67 -0.38
CA ASP A 85 1.31 11.59 -1.74
C ASP A 85 0.61 10.25 -2.03
N ILE A 86 0.11 10.10 -3.25
CA ILE A 86 -0.40 8.85 -3.82
C ILE A 86 0.28 8.56 -5.16
N THR A 87 0.42 7.29 -5.54
CA THR A 87 0.90 6.96 -6.89
C THR A 87 -0.19 7.20 -7.94
N PRO A 88 0.17 7.44 -9.22
CA PRO A 88 -0.78 7.40 -10.32
C PRO A 88 -1.55 6.07 -10.34
N PHE A 89 -2.74 6.07 -10.94
CA PHE A 89 -3.53 4.87 -11.20
C PHE A 89 -3.83 4.79 -12.69
N TYR A 90 -3.39 3.71 -13.33
CA TYR A 90 -3.60 3.52 -14.76
C TYR A 90 -4.59 2.39 -15.04
N LEU A 91 -5.46 2.63 -16.01
CA LEU A 91 -6.25 1.60 -16.67
C LEU A 91 -5.83 1.57 -18.13
N TYR A 92 -5.44 0.40 -18.63
CA TYR A 92 -5.19 0.21 -20.06
C TYR A 92 -6.27 -0.67 -20.67
N GLY A 93 -6.66 -0.35 -21.90
CA GLY A 93 -7.56 -1.17 -22.69
C GLY A 93 -6.83 -2.43 -23.18
N ALA A 94 -7.38 -3.61 -22.88
CA ALA A 94 -6.91 -4.88 -23.38
C ALA A 94 -8.07 -5.64 -24.03
N PHE A 95 -7.82 -6.21 -25.21
CA PHE A 95 -8.77 -7.14 -25.82
C PHE A 95 -8.75 -8.46 -25.03
N ARG A 96 -9.90 -8.83 -24.49
CA ARG A 96 -10.11 -10.12 -23.82
C ARG A 96 -11.08 -10.95 -24.64
N ARG A 97 -10.90 -12.28 -24.60
CA ARG A 97 -11.87 -13.22 -25.15
C ARG A 97 -12.97 -13.43 -24.12
N SER A 98 -14.23 -13.22 -24.52
CA SER A 98 -15.38 -13.64 -23.73
C SER A 98 -15.54 -15.16 -23.74
N SER A 99 -16.43 -15.69 -22.89
CA SER A 99 -16.84 -17.11 -22.92
C SER A 99 -17.52 -17.51 -24.24
N ALA A 100 -18.00 -16.53 -25.02
CA ALA A 100 -18.55 -16.70 -26.35
C ALA A 100 -17.49 -16.55 -27.47
N GLU A 101 -16.20 -16.51 -27.12
CA GLU A 101 -15.06 -16.25 -28.02
C GLU A 101 -15.07 -14.89 -28.75
N GLU A 102 -16.04 -14.03 -28.49
CA GLU A 102 -16.06 -12.67 -29.03
C GLU A 102 -15.01 -11.79 -28.32
N PRO A 103 -14.14 -11.07 -29.07
CA PRO A 103 -13.23 -10.10 -28.49
C PRO A 103 -14.00 -8.91 -27.93
N PHE A 104 -13.76 -8.56 -26.66
CA PHE A 104 -14.22 -7.29 -26.08
C PHE A 104 -13.04 -6.48 -25.56
N ALA A 105 -13.11 -5.16 -25.67
CA ALA A 105 -12.15 -4.26 -25.03
C ALA A 105 -12.54 -4.11 -23.55
N GLY A 106 -11.74 -4.70 -22.66
CA GLY A 106 -11.86 -4.51 -21.22
C GLY A 106 -10.77 -3.59 -20.70
N PHE A 107 -11.05 -2.87 -19.60
CA PHE A 107 -10.00 -2.13 -18.90
C PHE A 107 -9.31 -3.06 -17.90
N THR A 108 -7.98 -3.03 -17.88
CA THR A 108 -7.16 -3.75 -16.90
C THR A 108 -6.33 -2.73 -16.12
N PRO A 109 -6.24 -2.84 -14.78
CA PRO A 109 -5.29 -2.06 -13.99
C PRO A 109 -3.87 -2.20 -14.52
N GLY A 110 -3.13 -1.09 -14.54
CA GLY A 110 -1.69 -1.09 -14.78
C GLY A 110 -0.93 -1.79 -13.65
N SER A 111 0.36 -2.05 -13.88
CA SER A 111 1.21 -2.65 -12.86
C SER A 111 1.59 -1.63 -11.77
N ARG A 112 1.43 -2.02 -10.51
CA ARG A 112 1.79 -1.20 -9.35
C ARG A 112 3.26 -0.80 -9.37
N GLY A 113 4.13 -1.74 -9.73
CA GLY A 113 5.56 -1.47 -9.89
C GLY A 113 5.86 -0.35 -10.89
N MET A 114 5.10 -0.27 -11.99
CA MET A 114 5.24 0.82 -12.97
C MET A 114 4.79 2.17 -12.40
N GLU A 115 3.67 2.19 -11.68
CA GLU A 115 3.13 3.40 -11.05
C GLU A 115 4.11 3.97 -10.01
N ILE A 116 4.69 3.10 -9.18
CA ILE A 116 5.75 3.46 -8.22
C ILE A 116 6.98 3.99 -8.95
N ALA A 117 7.43 3.31 -10.01
CA ALA A 117 8.62 3.73 -10.75
C ALA A 117 8.44 5.10 -11.40
N GLU A 118 7.27 5.38 -11.96
CA GLU A 118 6.95 6.68 -12.51
C GLU A 118 6.89 7.75 -11.41
N TRP A 119 6.25 7.45 -10.29
CA TRP A 119 6.20 8.37 -9.17
C TRP A 119 7.61 8.74 -8.70
N LEU A 120 8.52 7.77 -8.57
CA LEU A 120 9.92 8.00 -8.20
C LEU A 120 10.63 8.90 -9.20
N ILE A 121 10.48 8.67 -10.51
CA ILE A 121 11.11 9.50 -11.56
C ILE A 121 10.68 10.97 -11.45
N ARG A 122 9.43 11.22 -11.07
CA ARG A 122 8.86 12.57 -11.03
C ARG A 122 9.12 13.31 -9.71
N ASN A 123 9.25 12.57 -8.61
CA ASN A 123 9.16 13.14 -7.25
C ASN A 123 10.37 12.85 -6.36
N ALA A 124 11.28 11.96 -6.76
CA ALA A 124 12.42 11.55 -5.95
C ALA A 124 13.75 11.80 -6.65
N GLU A 125 14.77 12.14 -5.88
CA GLU A 125 16.14 12.20 -6.38
C GLU A 125 16.64 10.79 -6.72
N PRO A 126 17.54 10.63 -7.70
CA PRO A 126 18.19 9.35 -7.98
C PRO A 126 18.78 8.73 -6.72
N HIS A 127 18.65 7.40 -6.59
CA HIS A 127 19.12 6.62 -5.44
C HIS A 127 18.46 6.96 -4.09
N THR A 128 17.33 7.69 -4.08
CA THR A 128 16.54 7.86 -2.86
C THR A 128 16.12 6.49 -2.29
N PRO A 129 16.39 6.18 -1.01
CA PRO A 129 15.96 4.94 -0.40
C PRO A 129 14.43 4.85 -0.33
N TYR A 130 13.90 3.67 -0.63
CA TYR A 130 12.47 3.39 -0.50
C TYR A 130 12.22 1.92 -0.17
N VAL A 131 11.01 1.64 0.31
CA VAL A 131 10.49 0.30 0.52
C VAL A 131 9.04 0.22 0.02
N ILE A 132 8.64 -0.95 -0.48
CA ILE A 132 7.28 -1.26 -0.92
C ILE A 132 6.70 -2.30 0.06
N LEU A 133 5.57 -1.98 0.68
CA LEU A 133 4.82 -2.85 1.58
C LEU A 133 3.49 -3.21 0.91
N ASP A 134 3.40 -4.42 0.38
CA ASP A 134 2.25 -4.94 -0.36
C ASP A 134 2.14 -6.45 -0.10
N ASP A 135 0.94 -7.00 -0.12
CA ASP A 135 0.72 -8.45 0.00
C ASP A 135 0.77 -9.15 -1.37
N GLU A 136 0.52 -8.41 -2.44
CA GLU A 136 0.63 -8.87 -3.82
C GLU A 136 2.01 -8.58 -4.43
N GLU A 137 2.50 -9.49 -5.29
CA GLU A 137 3.78 -9.35 -6.00
C GLU A 137 3.64 -8.60 -7.34
N ASP A 138 2.84 -7.53 -7.40
CA ASP A 138 2.71 -6.68 -8.60
C ASP A 138 3.82 -5.61 -8.66
N ILE A 139 5.07 -6.06 -8.72
CA ILE A 139 6.25 -5.19 -8.73
C ILE A 139 7.13 -5.43 -9.96
N LEU A 140 8.00 -4.46 -10.26
CA LEU A 140 9.05 -4.67 -11.25
C LEU A 140 10.18 -5.53 -10.67
N LEU A 141 10.85 -6.31 -11.51
CA LEU A 141 12.02 -7.11 -11.12
C LEU A 141 13.13 -6.26 -10.46
N ARG A 142 13.29 -5.01 -10.90
CA ARG A 142 14.25 -4.05 -10.33
C ARG A 142 13.85 -3.46 -8.97
N GLN A 143 12.65 -3.79 -8.48
CA GLN A 143 12.11 -3.37 -7.19
C GLN A 143 12.11 -4.53 -6.17
N THR A 144 12.49 -5.74 -6.57
CA THR A 144 12.43 -6.92 -5.71
C THR A 144 13.31 -6.79 -4.47
N ASP A 145 14.44 -6.10 -4.55
CA ASP A 145 15.32 -5.79 -3.41
C ASP A 145 14.77 -4.70 -2.49
N ARG A 146 13.68 -4.04 -2.88
CA ARG A 146 12.97 -2.99 -2.11
C ARG A 146 11.57 -3.43 -1.68
N PHE A 147 11.18 -4.66 -1.96
CA PHE A 147 9.86 -5.19 -1.66
C PHE A 147 9.86 -6.03 -0.39
N VAL A 148 8.95 -5.72 0.53
CA VAL A 148 8.66 -6.55 1.70
C VAL A 148 7.26 -7.10 1.52
N LYS A 149 7.19 -8.39 1.12
CA LYS A 149 5.92 -9.09 0.97
C LYS A 149 5.22 -9.22 2.32
N ILE A 150 3.99 -8.74 2.38
CA ILE A 150 3.14 -8.81 3.57
C ILE A 150 2.21 -10.02 3.46
N ASP A 151 1.95 -10.67 4.59
CA ASP A 151 0.98 -11.76 4.66
C ASP A 151 -0.40 -11.16 4.96
N ALA A 152 -1.36 -11.34 4.05
CA ALA A 152 -2.71 -10.79 4.13
C ALA A 152 -3.51 -11.21 5.38
N GLU A 153 -3.18 -12.36 5.99
CA GLU A 153 -3.80 -12.79 7.24
C GLU A 153 -3.31 -11.93 8.40
N THR A 154 -2.02 -11.58 8.43
CA THR A 154 -1.40 -10.98 9.62
C THR A 154 -1.03 -9.50 9.50
N GLY A 155 -0.96 -8.96 8.29
CA GLY A 155 -0.53 -7.60 7.99
C GLY A 155 0.94 -7.36 8.32
N ILE A 156 1.31 -6.08 8.48
CA ILE A 156 2.68 -5.71 8.84
C ILE A 156 3.02 -6.29 10.22
N THR A 157 4.01 -7.18 10.26
CA THR A 157 4.57 -7.76 11.50
C THR A 157 5.78 -6.96 11.97
N SER A 158 6.28 -7.25 13.18
CA SER A 158 7.53 -6.66 13.68
C SER A 158 8.75 -7.05 12.84
N GLU A 159 8.73 -8.23 12.24
CA GLU A 159 9.79 -8.71 11.35
C GLU A 159 9.78 -7.95 10.01
N ASN A 160 8.58 -7.74 9.45
CA ASN A 160 8.39 -6.89 8.26
C ASN A 160 8.88 -5.47 8.55
N ALA A 161 8.55 -4.92 9.72
CA ALA A 161 9.00 -3.59 10.13
C ALA A 161 10.53 -3.50 10.25
N ARG A 162 11.17 -4.47 10.91
CA ARG A 162 12.63 -4.53 11.03
C ARG A 162 13.31 -4.55 9.65
N HIS A 163 12.81 -5.41 8.75
CA HIS A 163 13.34 -5.51 7.39
C HIS A 163 13.15 -4.20 6.61
N ALA A 164 11.97 -3.57 6.70
CA ALA A 164 11.71 -2.28 6.06
C ALA A 164 12.65 -1.17 6.57
N ILE A 165 12.92 -1.13 7.88
CA ILE A 165 13.86 -0.17 8.49
C ILE A 165 15.27 -0.38 7.94
N GLU A 166 15.73 -1.62 7.80
CA GLU A 166 17.04 -1.95 7.21
C GLU A 166 17.16 -1.47 5.76
N LEU A 167 16.12 -1.68 4.95
CA LEU A 167 16.08 -1.22 3.55
C LEU A 167 16.10 0.31 3.41
N LEU A 168 15.60 1.02 4.43
CA LEU A 168 15.55 2.49 4.50
C LEU A 168 16.78 3.11 5.18
N ALA A 169 17.66 2.30 5.76
CA ALA A 169 18.93 2.77 6.35
C ALA A 169 20.08 2.84 5.32
N CYS A 170 19.96 2.08 4.23
CA CYS A 170 20.91 2.01 3.10
C CYS A 170 20.63 3.08 2.04
#